data_AF-A0A9X4L0C3-F1
#
_entry.id   AF-A0A9X4L0C3-F1
#
_cell.length_a   1.000
_cell.length_b   1.000
_cell.length_c   1.000
_cell.angle_alpha   90.00
_cell.angle_beta   90.00
_cell.angle_gamma   90.00
#
_symmetry.space_group_name_H-M   'P 1'
#
loop_
_entity.id
_entity.type
_entity.pdbx_description
1 polymer ?
#
loop_
_entity_poly.entity_id
_entity_poly.type
_entity_poly.pdbx_seq_one_letter_code
_entity_poly.pdbx_strand_id
1 'polypeptide(L)'
;MRTAVMKRLGKAKEDQKGFTLIELLAVIVILAVIAAIAVPLIGGIINKSKKDSDISTARQIYDAARLYVTSELGGDTKGSGSSNVEVAITTLQTKDYLDDNLVLPSTKKQNYRRESCI
;
A
#
# COMPACT_ATOMS: atom_id res chain seq x y z
N MET A 1 -33.15 -26.36 60.10
CA MET A 1 -32.51 -26.12 58.79
C MET A 1 -32.65 -24.65 58.42
N ARG A 2 -31.61 -23.80 58.53
CA ARG A 2 -31.49 -22.51 57.78
C ARG A 2 -30.26 -21.63 58.07
N THR A 3 -29.27 -22.05 58.87
CA THR A 3 -28.13 -21.18 59.21
C THR A 3 -26.78 -21.77 58.79
N ALA A 4 -26.55 -21.86 57.48
CA ALA A 4 -25.22 -22.14 56.93
C ALA A 4 -24.95 -21.48 55.56
N VAL A 5 -25.76 -20.51 55.13
CA VAL A 5 -25.67 -19.97 53.75
C VAL A 5 -25.03 -18.58 53.67
N MET A 6 -24.73 -17.90 54.78
CA MET A 6 -24.34 -16.47 54.74
C MET A 6 -22.88 -16.15 55.10
N LYS A 7 -21.95 -17.12 55.09
CA LYS A 7 -20.51 -16.87 55.40
C LYS A 7 -19.57 -16.98 54.19
N ARG A 8 -20.02 -16.54 53.01
CA ARG A 8 -19.17 -16.52 51.79
C ARG A 8 -19.21 -15.20 51.00
N LEU A 9 -20.02 -14.21 51.40
CA LEU A 9 -20.18 -12.95 50.64
C LEU A 9 -19.28 -11.78 51.10
N GLY A 10 -18.34 -12.01 52.03
CA GLY A 10 -17.61 -10.93 52.70
C GLY A 10 -16.13 -10.74 52.34
N LYS A 11 -15.58 -11.46 51.35
CA LYS A 11 -14.13 -11.41 51.05
C LYS A 11 -13.75 -11.37 49.57
N ALA A 12 -14.56 -10.73 48.74
CA ALA A 12 -14.14 -10.29 47.41
C ALA A 12 -13.81 -8.79 47.47
N LYS A 13 -12.78 -8.43 48.24
CA LYS A 13 -12.05 -7.18 48.03
C LYS A 13 -10.69 -7.60 47.46
N GLU A 14 -10.75 -8.26 46.31
CA GLU A 14 -9.56 -8.53 45.53
C GLU A 14 -8.91 -7.18 45.21
N ASP A 15 -7.61 -7.12 45.45
CA ASP A 15 -6.73 -5.99 45.19
C ASP A 15 -6.87 -5.51 43.74
N GLN A 16 -7.83 -4.62 43.49
CA GLN A 16 -7.79 -3.76 42.31
C GLN A 16 -6.68 -2.74 42.55
N LYS A 17 -5.42 -3.18 42.37
CA LYS A 17 -4.29 -2.29 42.19
C LYS A 17 -4.53 -1.56 40.87
N GLY A 18 -5.30 -0.48 40.95
CA GLY A 18 -5.57 0.40 39.82
C GLY A 18 -4.25 0.94 39.29
N PHE A 19 -4.11 0.90 37.97
CA PHE A 19 -3.02 1.56 37.26
C PHE A 19 -2.94 3.02 37.73
N THR A 20 -1.76 3.47 38.09
CA THR A 20 -1.59 4.87 38.48
C THR A 20 -1.65 5.74 37.22
N LEU A 21 -2.33 6.89 37.28
CA LEU A 21 -2.42 7.81 36.13
C LEU A 21 -1.04 8.26 35.64
N ILE A 22 -0.07 8.35 36.56
CA ILE A 22 1.31 8.72 36.24
C ILE A 22 2.00 7.69 35.34
N GLU A 23 1.72 6.41 35.53
CA GLU A 23 2.32 5.32 34.76
C GLU A 23 1.82 5.33 33.31
N LEU A 24 0.52 5.62 33.10
CA LEU A 24 0.00 5.85 31.75
C LEU A 24 0.50 7.16 31.14
N LEU A 25 0.67 8.21 31.96
CA LEU A 25 1.15 9.51 31.49
C LEU A 25 2.60 9.43 30.98
N ALA A 26 3.49 8.72 31.66
CA ALA A 26 4.86 8.54 31.21
C ALA A 26 4.94 7.84 29.83
N VAL A 27 4.07 6.86 29.57
CA VAL A 27 4.06 6.11 28.30
C VAL A 27 3.63 6.99 27.13
N ILE A 28 2.56 7.77 27.29
CA ILE A 28 2.08 8.64 26.19
C ILE A 28 3.10 9.73 25.85
N VAL A 29 3.87 10.21 26.84
CA VAL A 29 4.95 11.19 26.61
C VAL A 29 6.04 10.59 25.73
N ILE A 30 6.49 9.37 26.05
CA ILE A 30 7.51 8.68 25.24
C ILE A 30 6.99 8.39 23.83
N LEU A 31 5.75 7.91 23.69
CA LEU A 31 5.12 7.66 22.39
C LEU A 31 4.98 8.94 21.55
N ALA A 32 4.67 10.08 22.19
CA ALA A 32 4.56 11.36 21.51
C ALA A 32 5.90 11.82 20.92
N VAL A 33 7.00 11.67 21.67
CA VAL A 33 8.35 12.00 21.18
C VAL A 33 8.75 11.13 20.00
N ILE A 34 8.50 9.81 20.08
CA ILE A 34 8.79 8.87 18.98
C ILE A 34 7.93 9.22 17.75
N ALA A 35 6.63 9.45 17.93
CA ALA A 35 5.71 9.76 16.85
C ALA A 35 6.06 11.06 16.12
N ALA A 36 6.52 12.09 16.85
CA ALA A 36 6.90 13.38 16.29
C ALA A 36 8.01 13.26 15.22
N ILE A 37 8.98 12.37 15.43
CA ILE A 37 10.09 12.13 14.47
C ILE A 37 9.69 11.09 13.41
N ALA A 38 8.91 10.08 13.78
CA ALA A 38 8.54 8.99 12.89
C ALA A 38 7.62 9.42 11.74
N VAL A 39 6.63 10.29 12.00
CA VAL A 39 5.64 10.72 10.99
C VAL A 39 6.27 11.38 9.76
N PRO A 40 7.13 12.43 9.88
CA PRO A 40 7.74 13.05 8.70
C PRO A 40 8.70 12.11 7.96
N LEU A 41 9.43 11.24 8.69
CA LEU A 41 10.33 10.24 8.11
C LEU A 41 9.56 9.26 7.19
N ILE A 42 8.47 8.69 7.70
CA ILE A 42 7.64 7.72 6.97
C ILE A 42 7.00 8.38 5.73
N GLY A 43 6.56 9.64 5.85
CA GLY A 43 6.02 10.39 4.70
C GLY A 43 7.02 10.55 3.55
N GLY A 44 8.29 10.86 3.86
CA GLY A 44 9.36 10.96 2.87
C GLY A 44 9.67 9.62 2.19
N ILE A 45 9.74 8.55 2.98
CA ILE A 45 9.98 7.18 2.48
C ILE A 45 8.86 6.75 1.53
N ILE A 46 7.59 6.98 1.90
CA ILE A 46 6.43 6.63 1.06
C ILE A 46 6.52 7.33 -0.30
N ASN A 47 6.88 8.61 -0.34
CA ASN A 47 7.02 9.34 -1.60
C ASN A 47 8.15 8.78 -2.48
N LYS A 48 9.28 8.42 -1.87
CA LYS A 48 10.38 7.76 -2.59
C LYS A 48 9.95 6.38 -3.11
N SER A 49 9.31 5.56 -2.28
CA SER A 49 8.80 4.24 -2.68
C SER A 49 7.79 4.34 -3.82
N LYS A 50 6.92 5.36 -3.83
CA LYS A 50 6.00 5.61 -4.95
C LYS A 50 6.74 5.93 -6.24
N LYS A 51 7.71 6.82 -6.20
CA LYS A 51 8.54 7.17 -7.37
C LYS A 51 9.33 5.98 -7.90
N ASP A 52 9.95 5.21 -7.00
CA ASP A 52 10.71 4.01 -7.35
C ASP A 52 9.78 2.95 -7.98
N SER A 53 8.55 2.82 -7.46
CA SER A 53 7.54 1.93 -8.02
C SER A 53 7.04 2.40 -9.39
N ASP A 54 6.85 3.71 -9.61
CA ASP A 54 6.50 4.24 -10.95
C ASP A 54 7.59 3.92 -11.98
N ILE A 55 8.87 4.02 -11.60
CA ILE A 55 10.00 3.65 -12.46
C ILE A 55 9.96 2.15 -12.77
N SER A 56 9.65 1.31 -11.78
CA SER A 56 9.47 -0.13 -12.00
C SER A 56 8.32 -0.42 -12.97
N THR A 57 7.19 0.27 -12.83
CA THR A 57 6.06 0.14 -13.76
C THR A 57 6.44 0.58 -15.17
N ALA A 58 7.17 1.68 -15.32
CA ALA A 58 7.67 2.11 -16.63
C ALA A 58 8.59 1.07 -17.29
N ARG A 59 9.44 0.39 -16.50
CA ARG A 59 10.26 -0.73 -16.99
C ARG A 59 9.41 -1.92 -17.44
N GLN A 60 8.36 -2.26 -16.69
CA GLN A 60 7.42 -3.32 -17.10
C GLN A 60 6.74 -3.01 -18.44
N ILE A 61 6.29 -1.76 -18.65
CA ILE A 61 5.73 -1.32 -19.94
C ILE A 61 6.77 -1.44 -21.05
N TYR A 62 8.01 -1.00 -20.79
CA TYR A 62 9.10 -1.10 -21.75
C TYR A 62 9.40 -2.55 -22.14
N ASP A 63 9.47 -3.46 -21.17
CA ASP A 63 9.72 -4.88 -21.41
C ASP A 63 8.57 -5.53 -22.18
N ALA A 64 7.32 -5.18 -21.86
CA ALA A 64 6.13 -5.61 -22.61
C ALA A 64 6.17 -5.11 -24.07
N ALA A 65 6.49 -3.84 -24.28
CA ALA A 65 6.64 -3.27 -25.61
C ALA A 65 7.78 -3.94 -26.41
N ARG A 66 8.92 -4.17 -25.76
CA ARG A 66 10.06 -4.87 -26.37
C ARG A 66 9.70 -6.30 -26.75
N LEU A 67 8.97 -7.01 -25.89
CA LEU A 67 8.49 -8.35 -26.17
C LEU A 67 7.57 -8.36 -27.39
N TYR A 68 6.57 -7.47 -27.43
CA TYR A 68 5.66 -7.30 -28.56
C TYR A 68 6.38 -7.03 -29.88
N VAL A 69 7.36 -6.12 -29.89
CA VAL A 69 8.16 -5.84 -31.10
C VAL A 69 8.98 -7.07 -31.53
N THR A 70 9.51 -7.83 -30.58
CA THR A 70 10.30 -9.02 -30.91
C THR A 70 9.42 -10.16 -31.41
N SER A 71 8.24 -10.37 -30.83
CA SER A 71 7.34 -11.49 -31.15
C SER A 71 6.51 -11.23 -32.41
N GLU A 72 5.91 -10.05 -32.56
CA GLU A 72 4.98 -9.77 -33.65
C GLU A 72 5.66 -9.10 -34.84
N LEU A 73 6.67 -8.25 -34.61
CA LEU A 73 7.40 -7.56 -35.67
C LEU A 73 8.73 -8.25 -36.02
N GLY A 74 9.02 -9.41 -35.44
CA GLY A 74 10.24 -10.19 -35.72
C GLY A 74 11.54 -9.44 -35.37
N GLY A 75 11.48 -8.45 -34.48
CA GLY A 75 12.61 -7.59 -34.14
C GLY A 75 12.87 -6.47 -35.16
N ASP A 76 11.98 -6.27 -36.12
CA ASP A 76 12.09 -5.15 -37.05
C ASP A 76 11.70 -3.84 -36.36
N THR A 77 12.70 -3.03 -36.06
CA THR A 77 12.53 -1.71 -35.42
C THR A 77 12.13 -0.62 -36.43
N LYS A 78 11.69 -1.00 -37.62
CA LYS A 78 11.35 -0.11 -38.73
C LYS A 78 9.96 -0.48 -39.26
N GLY A 79 8.91 -0.06 -38.58
CA GLY A 79 7.57 -0.08 -39.16
C GLY A 79 7.56 0.75 -40.45
N SER A 80 7.50 0.08 -41.60
CA SER A 80 7.35 0.62 -42.96
C SER A 80 7.68 2.12 -43.13
N GLY A 81 8.97 2.47 -43.05
CA GLY A 81 9.47 3.81 -43.40
C GLY A 81 9.63 4.83 -42.25
N SER A 82 9.26 4.49 -41.01
CA SER A 82 9.54 5.33 -39.83
C SER A 82 10.77 4.87 -39.06
N SER A 83 11.59 5.80 -38.60
CA SER A 83 12.81 5.52 -37.80
C SER A 83 12.52 5.10 -36.36
N ASN A 84 11.24 5.14 -35.93
CA ASN A 84 10.79 4.78 -34.59
C ASN A 84 9.59 3.82 -34.70
N VAL A 85 9.50 2.84 -33.81
CA VAL A 85 8.31 2.00 -33.64
C VAL A 85 7.47 2.58 -32.52
N GLU A 86 6.27 3.04 -32.85
CA GLU A 86 5.29 3.49 -31.87
C GLU A 86 4.40 2.31 -31.49
N VAL A 87 4.39 1.97 -30.20
CA VAL A 87 3.52 0.92 -29.64
C VAL A 87 2.55 1.59 -28.68
N ALA A 88 1.26 1.57 -29.02
CA ALA A 88 0.23 2.09 -28.14
C ALA A 88 -0.03 1.12 -26.98
N ILE A 89 -0.29 1.66 -25.79
CA ILE A 89 -0.61 0.88 -24.58
C ILE A 89 -1.84 -0.01 -24.81
N THR A 90 -2.84 0.50 -25.54
CA THR A 90 -4.06 -0.25 -25.90
C THR A 90 -3.76 -1.47 -26.76
N THR A 91 -2.75 -1.42 -27.63
CA THR A 91 -2.31 -2.56 -28.45
C THR A 91 -1.66 -3.63 -27.59
N LEU A 92 -0.85 -3.24 -26.60
CA LEU A 92 -0.24 -4.20 -25.65
C LEU A 92 -1.28 -4.86 -24.76
N GLN A 93 -2.29 -4.12 -24.33
CA GLN A 93 -3.41 -4.61 -23.54
C GLN A 93 -4.29 -5.58 -24.32
N THR A 94 -4.71 -5.20 -25.54
CA THR A 94 -5.53 -6.06 -26.41
C THR A 94 -4.83 -7.38 -26.77
N LYS A 95 -3.50 -7.35 -26.83
CA LYS A 95 -2.66 -8.49 -27.19
C LYS A 95 -2.13 -9.26 -25.97
N ASP A 96 -2.60 -8.94 -24.76
CA ASP A 96 -2.27 -9.61 -23.50
C ASP A 96 -0.77 -9.55 -23.11
N TYR A 97 -0.04 -8.56 -23.63
CA TYR A 97 1.35 -8.30 -23.25
C TYR A 97 1.47 -7.39 -22.01
N LEU A 98 0.39 -6.70 -21.64
CA LEU A 98 0.36 -5.73 -20.53
C LEU A 98 -1.02 -5.73 -19.87
N ASP A 99 -1.08 -5.61 -18.54
CA ASP A 99 -2.33 -5.62 -17.77
C ASP A 99 -3.25 -4.42 -18.12
N ASP A 100 -4.56 -4.67 -18.18
CA ASP A 100 -5.60 -3.68 -18.43
C ASP A 100 -5.71 -2.64 -17.31
N ASN A 101 -5.38 -3.02 -16.07
CA ASN A 101 -5.52 -2.18 -14.88
C ASN A 101 -4.19 -1.60 -14.38
N LEU A 102 -3.44 -0.97 -15.28
CA LEU A 102 -2.18 -0.33 -14.93
C LEU A 102 -2.42 1.00 -14.18
N VAL A 103 -2.13 1.02 -12.88
CA VAL A 103 -2.23 2.23 -12.05
C VAL A 103 -0.88 2.61 -11.46
N LEU A 104 -0.43 3.83 -11.72
CA LEU A 104 0.79 4.35 -11.13
C LEU A 104 0.61 4.60 -9.61
N PRO A 105 1.51 4.08 -8.76
CA PRO A 105 1.49 4.32 -7.31
C PRO A 105 1.47 5.80 -6.91
N SER A 106 2.12 6.67 -7.69
CA SER A 106 2.06 8.13 -7.49
C SER A 106 0.66 8.71 -7.80
N THR A 107 0.00 8.20 -8.83
CA THR A 107 -1.32 8.68 -9.31
C THR A 107 -2.51 7.98 -8.63
N LYS A 108 -2.26 7.09 -7.65
CA LYS A 108 -3.26 6.25 -6.95
C LYS A 108 -4.39 7.01 -6.25
N LYS A 109 -4.38 8.36 -6.21
CA LYS A 109 -5.51 9.17 -5.68
C LYS A 109 -6.70 9.32 -6.65
N GLN A 110 -6.52 9.05 -7.95
CA GLN A 110 -7.57 9.30 -8.97
C GLN A 110 -8.44 8.07 -9.28
N ASN A 111 -7.95 6.84 -9.10
CA ASN A 111 -8.68 5.65 -9.58
C ASN A 111 -9.66 5.01 -8.57
N TYR A 112 -9.72 5.48 -7.32
CA TYR A 112 -10.70 4.98 -6.33
C TYR A 112 -12.17 5.31 -6.69
N ARG A 113 -12.40 6.26 -7.61
CA ARG A 113 -13.77 6.69 -7.97
C ARG A 113 -14.40 5.86 -9.10
N ARG A 114 -13.61 5.12 -9.89
CA ARG A 114 -14.11 4.45 -11.10
C ARG A 114 -14.67 3.04 -10.85
N GLU A 115 -14.37 2.43 -9.71
CA GLU A 115 -14.86 1.08 -9.36
C GLU A 115 -16.10 1.08 -8.46
N SER A 116 -16.65 2.26 -8.12
CA SER A 116 -17.77 2.39 -7.17
C SER A 116 -19.16 2.47 -7.83
N CYS A 117 -19.31 2.02 -9.08
CA CYS A 117 -20.61 1.90 -9.73
C CYS A 117 -20.66 0.64 -10.61
N ILE A 118 -21.27 -0.41 -10.06
CA ILE A 118 -22.06 -1.41 -10.78
C ILE A 118 -23.52 -1.06 -10.50
#